data_AF-A0A1H7SR76-F1
#
_entry.id   AF-A0A1H7SR76-F1
#
_cell.length_a   1.000
_cell.length_b   1.000
_cell.length_c   1.000
_cell.angle_alpha   90.00
_cell.angle_beta   90.00
_cell.angle_gamma   90.00
#
_symmetry.space_group_name_H-M   'P 1'
#
loop_
_entity.id
_entity.type
_entity.pdbx_description
1 polymer ?
#
loop_
_entity_poly.entity_id
_entity_poly.type
_entity_poly.pdbx_seq_one_letter_code
_entity_poly.pdbx_strand_id
1 'polypeptide(L)' 'AAMYSLIGTAKLNDIDPQAWLADVIARISDMSISRLHELLPWEWNPETPQVKAA' A
#
# COMPACT_ATOMS: atom_id res chain seq x y z
N ALA A 1 0.52 -13.05 -10.88
CA ALA A 1 1.83 -13.21 -10.20
C ALA A 1 2.19 -12.01 -9.32
N ALA A 2 1.98 -10.76 -9.76
CA ALA A 2 2.43 -9.55 -9.04
C ALA A 2 1.95 -9.44 -7.57
N MET A 3 0.69 -9.73 -7.26
CA MET A 3 0.16 -9.61 -5.88
C MET A 3 0.86 -10.55 -4.89
N TYR A 4 1.13 -11.80 -5.27
CA TYR A 4 1.82 -12.76 -4.41
C TYR A 4 3.26 -12.32 -4.12
N SER A 5 3.93 -11.71 -5.10
CA SER A 5 5.25 -11.12 -4.90
C SER A 5 5.20 -9.96 -3.92
N LEU A 6 4.22 -9.06 -4.03
CA LEU A 6 4.06 -7.93 -3.10
C LEU A 6 3.75 -8.37 -1.67
N ILE A 7 2.88 -9.39 -1.50
CA ILE A 7 2.62 -10.00 -0.19
C ILE A 7 3.90 -10.59 0.40
N GLY A 8 4.71 -11.27 -0.42
CA GLY A 8 6.02 -11.74 -0.02
C GLY A 8 6.94 -10.61 0.42
N THR A 9 6.97 -9.49 -0.32
CA THR A 9 7.77 -8.32 0.03
C THR A 9 7.30 -7.66 1.32
N ALA A 10 5.99 -7.56 1.58
CA ALA A 10 5.48 -7.04 2.85
C ALA A 10 6.00 -7.84 4.04
N LYS A 11 5.95 -9.18 3.96
CA LYS A 11 6.52 -10.06 4.99
C LYS A 11 8.02 -9.87 5.19
N LEU A 12 8.77 -9.61 4.12
CA LEU A 12 10.21 -9.36 4.18
C LEU A 12 10.57 -7.99 4.79
N ASN A 13 9.62 -7.06 4.87
CA ASN A 13 9.80 -5.74 5.48
C ASN A 13 9.15 -5.64 6.86
N ASP A 14 8.87 -6.77 7.52
CA ASP A 14 8.19 -6.85 8.83
C ASP A 14 6.83 -6.15 8.88
N ILE A 15 6.17 -6.06 7.73
CA ILE A 15 4.85 -5.44 7.58
C ILE A 15 3.78 -6.52 7.57
N ASP A 16 2.70 -6.29 8.33
CA ASP A 16 1.51 -7.14 8.27
C ASP A 16 0.89 -7.07 6.86
N PRO A 17 0.93 -8.16 6.07
CA PRO A 17 0.43 -8.15 4.71
C PRO A 17 -1.08 -7.88 4.65
N GLN A 18 -1.83 -8.25 5.69
CA GLN A 18 -3.27 -8.03 5.73
C GLN A 18 -3.57 -6.53 5.93
N ALA A 19 -2.94 -5.89 6.91
CA ALA A 19 -3.10 -4.46 7.15
C ALA A 19 -2.67 -3.62 5.94
N TRP A 20 -1.50 -3.94 5.37
CA TRP A 20 -1.02 -3.29 4.15
C TRP A 20 -2.01 -3.45 2.99
N LEU A 21 -2.43 -4.67 2.68
CA LEU A 21 -3.32 -4.93 1.55
C LEU A 21 -4.69 -4.26 1.72
N ALA A 22 -5.26 -4.28 2.92
CA ALA A 22 -6.53 -3.64 3.22
C ALA A 22 -6.45 -2.13 2.98
N ASP A 23 -5.36 -1.50 3.44
CA ASP A 23 -5.13 -0.08 3.25
C ASP A 23 -4.91 0.25 1.77
N VAL A 24 -4.05 -0.50 1.05
CA VAL A 24 -3.82 -0.31 -0.39
C VAL A 24 -5.12 -0.39 -1.19
N ILE A 25 -5.97 -1.40 -0.94
CA ILE A 25 -7.26 -1.54 -1.62
C ILE A 25 -8.19 -0.36 -1.30
N ALA A 26 -8.16 0.16 -0.07
CA ALA A 26 -8.95 1.32 0.31
C ALA A 26 -8.46 2.62 -0.36
N ARG A 27 -7.14 2.79 -0.58
CA ARG A 27 -6.57 4.03 -1.13
C ARG A 27 -6.47 4.06 -2.65
N ILE A 28 -6.29 2.91 -3.30
CA ILE A 28 -5.86 2.83 -4.71
C ILE A 28 -6.81 3.54 -5.68
N SER A 29 -8.11 3.59 -5.35
CA SER A 29 -9.12 4.26 -6.17
C SER A 29 -9.08 5.78 -6.06
N ASP A 30 -8.68 6.33 -4.92
CA ASP A 30 -8.67 7.77 -4.66
C ASP A 30 -7.28 8.40 -4.91
N MET A 31 -6.26 7.58 -5.16
CA MET A 31 -4.87 8.04 -5.28
C MET A 31 -4.44 8.23 -6.74
N SER A 32 -3.69 9.30 -7.00
CA SER A 32 -3.07 9.52 -8.32
C SER A 32 -2.03 8.45 -8.63
N ILE A 33 -1.96 8.02 -9.90
CA ILE A 33 -0.98 7.03 -10.39
C ILE A 33 0.46 7.40 -10.01
N SER A 34 0.80 8.69 -10.05
CA SER A 34 2.13 9.18 -9.70
C SER A 34 2.52 8.91 -8.24
N ARG A 35 1.54 8.69 -7.35
CA ARG A 35 1.73 8.46 -5.91
C ARG A 35 1.52 7.00 -5.50
N LEU A 36 1.13 6.12 -6.41
CA LEU A 36 0.93 4.69 -6.11
C LEU A 36 2.18 4.01 -5.55
N HIS A 37 3.37 4.54 -5.82
CA HIS A 37 4.60 4.02 -5.25
C HIS A 37 4.66 4.17 -3.71
N GLU A 38 3.95 5.15 -3.12
CA GLU A 38 3.81 5.34 -1.67
C GLU A 38 3.02 4.19 -1.00
N LEU A 39 2.30 3.39 -1.79
CA LEU A 39 1.57 2.21 -1.34
C LEU A 39 2.40 0.92 -1.43
N LEU A 40 3.64 0.98 -1.92
CA LEU A 40 4.51 -0.19 -1.95
C LEU A 40 4.89 -0.57 -0.52
N PRO A 41 5.07 -1.88 -0.22
CA PRO A 41 5.28 -2.32 1.14
C PRO A 41 6.41 -1.56 1.86
N TRP A 42 7.52 -1.25 1.19
CA TRP A 42 8.64 -0.54 1.81
C TRP A 42 8.45 0.98 2.00
N GLU A 43 7.52 1.60 1.28
CA GLU A 43 7.17 3.03 1.45
C GLU A 43 5.88 3.21 2.27
N TRP A 44 5.22 2.10 2.63
CA TRP A 44 3.91 2.13 3.26
C TRP A 44 3.97 2.71 4.67
N ASN A 45 3.22 3.79 4.87
CA ASN A 45 3.02 4.39 6.19
C ASN A 45 1.53 4.37 6.56
N PRO A 46 1.11 3.58 7.58
CA PRO A 46 -0.29 3.48 7.99
C PRO A 46 -0.84 4.80 8.57
N GLU A 47 0.03 5.69 9.05
CA GLU A 47 -0.37 6.98 9.62
C GLU A 47 -0.58 8.07 8.56
N THR A 48 -0.16 7.85 7.32
CA THR A 48 -0.41 8.83 6.26
C THR A 48 -1.93 8.95 6.11
N PRO A 49 -2.52 10.14 6.23
CA PRO A 49 -3.95 10.30 6.03
C PRO A 49 -4.32 9.97 4.58
N GLN A 50 -5.49 9.39 4.36
CA GLN A 50 -6.10 9.32 3.03
C GLN A 50 -6.29 10.75 2.54
N VAL A 51 -5.34 11.28 1.77
CA VAL A 51 -5.51 12.59 1.15
C VAL A 51 -6.51 12.36 0.04
N LYS A 52 -7.78 12.45 0.39
CA LYS A 52 -8.90 12.41 -0.55
C LYS A 52 -8.66 13.54 -1.54
N ALA A 53 -8.38 13.19 -2.79
CA ALA A 53 -8.33 14.19 -3.85
C ALA A 53 -9.70 14.89 -3.86
N ALA A 54 -9.70 16.19 -3.51
CA ALA A 54 -10.88 17.02 -3.48
C ALA A 54 -11.41 17.31 -4.88
#